data_AF-A0A2V8TXM2-F1
#
_entry.id   AF-A0A2V8TXM2-F1
#
_cell.length_a   1.000
_cell.length_b   1.000
_cell.length_c   1.000
_cell.angle_alpha   90.00
_cell.angle_beta   90.00
_cell.angle_gamma   90.00
#
_symmetry.space_group_name_H-M   'P 1'
#
loop_
_entity.id
_entity.type
_entity.pdbx_description
1 polymer ?
#
loop_
_entity_poly.entity_id
_entity_poly.type
_entity_poly.pdbx_seq_one_letter_code
_entity_poly.pdbx_strand_id
1 'polypeptide(L)'
;GPRLKSIAETLRALHNDLEGSDAAPTEPQRRVQSVCDERLDQALALWGETKGSGLATLNTAIRGAGLNPIAIPPVEQIHAGGASPGTELP
;
A
#
# COMPACT_ATOMS: atom_id res chain seq x y z
N GLY A 1 10.83 -2.16 -3.06
CA GLY A 1 9.80 -2.15 -2.00
C GLY A 1 8.53 -2.83 -2.50
N PRO A 2 7.69 -3.37 -1.60
CA PRO A 2 6.43 -4.01 -1.97
C PRO A 2 5.55 -3.04 -2.76
N ARG A 3 5.11 -3.46 -3.96
CA ARG A 3 4.30 -2.62 -4.87
C ARG A 3 2.83 -2.81 -4.53
N LEU A 4 2.31 -2.05 -3.56
CA LEU A 4 0.90 -2.11 -3.12
C LEU A 4 -0.11 -2.02 -4.28
N LYS A 5 0.19 -1.19 -5.30
CA LYS A 5 -0.61 -1.10 -6.53
C LYS A 5 -0.76 -2.44 -7.25
N SER A 6 0.32 -3.22 -7.34
CA SER A 6 0.29 -4.54 -7.97
C SER A 6 -0.53 -5.54 -7.14
N ILE A 7 -0.47 -5.48 -5.81
CA ILE A 7 -1.31 -6.31 -4.93
C ILE A 7 -2.80 -5.98 -5.16
N ALA A 8 -3.14 -4.69 -5.19
CA ALA A 8 -4.51 -4.24 -5.44
C ALA A 8 -5.03 -4.66 -6.82
N GLU A 9 -4.19 -4.58 -7.86
CA GLU A 9 -4.53 -5.03 -9.21
C GLU A 9 -4.75 -6.55 -9.27
N THR A 10 -3.89 -7.34 -8.62
CA THR A 10 -4.06 -8.80 -8.54
C THR A 10 -5.32 -9.21 -7.79
N LEU A 11 -5.60 -8.60 -6.65
CA LEU A 11 -6.82 -8.87 -5.88
C LEU A 11 -8.08 -8.44 -6.65
N ARG A 12 -8.02 -7.34 -7.40
CA ARG A 12 -9.13 -6.90 -8.26
C ARG A 12 -9.38 -7.89 -9.40
N ALA A 13 -8.33 -8.39 -10.06
CA ALA A 13 -8.48 -9.43 -11.07
C ALA A 13 -9.11 -10.70 -10.48
N LEU A 14 -8.63 -11.14 -9.31
CA LEU A 14 -9.19 -12.29 -8.62
C LEU A 14 -10.67 -12.10 -8.23
N HIS A 15 -11.04 -10.88 -7.79
CA HIS A 15 -12.43 -10.53 -7.50
C HIS A 15 -13.29 -10.65 -8.76
N ASN A 16 -12.87 -10.04 -9.87
CA ASN A 16 -13.60 -10.09 -11.13
C ASN A 16 -13.77 -11.53 -11.66
N ASP A 17 -12.76 -12.39 -11.46
CA ASP A 17 -12.83 -13.80 -11.86
C ASP A 17 -13.84 -14.62 -11.03
N LEU A 18 -14.11 -14.19 -9.79
CA LEU A 18 -15.05 -14.84 -8.88
C LEU A 18 -16.43 -14.17 -8.90
N GLU A 19 -16.52 -12.94 -9.38
CA GLU A 19 -17.76 -12.17 -9.48
C GLU A 19 -18.72 -12.88 -10.45
N GLY A 20 -19.82 -13.41 -9.92
CA GLY A 20 -20.81 -14.18 -10.69
C GLY A 20 -20.50 -15.68 -10.84
N SER A 21 -19.43 -16.18 -10.19
CA SER A 21 -19.15 -17.62 -10.12
C SER A 21 -19.86 -18.27 -8.93
N ASP A 22 -20.71 -19.26 -9.18
CA ASP A 22 -21.27 -20.14 -8.14
C ASP A 22 -20.27 -21.21 -7.67
N ALA A 23 -19.12 -21.33 -8.35
CA ALA A 23 -18.06 -22.24 -7.96
C ALA A 23 -17.18 -21.64 -6.85
N ALA A 24 -16.81 -22.47 -5.87
CA ALA A 24 -15.84 -22.09 -4.85
C ALA A 24 -14.47 -21.72 -5.48
N PRO A 25 -13.68 -20.83 -4.84
CA PRO A 25 -12.35 -20.50 -5.34
C PRO A 25 -11.49 -21.75 -5.54
N THR A 26 -10.74 -21.77 -6.63
CA THR A 26 -9.80 -22.83 -6.94
C THR A 26 -8.57 -22.76 -6.03
N GLU A 27 -7.81 -23.85 -5.94
CA GLU A 27 -6.55 -23.88 -5.16
C GLU A 27 -5.52 -22.83 -5.63
N PRO A 28 -5.31 -22.61 -6.95
CA PRO A 28 -4.47 -21.51 -7.41
C PRO A 28 -4.98 -20.13 -6.96
N GLN A 29 -6.29 -19.89 -7.00
CA GLN A 29 -6.91 -18.62 -6.57
C GLN A 29 -6.69 -18.36 -5.08
N ARG A 30 -6.85 -19.37 -4.22
CA ARG A 30 -6.51 -19.27 -2.79
C ARG A 30 -5.04 -18.96 -2.55
N ARG A 31 -4.14 -19.60 -3.32
CA ARG A 31 -2.69 -19.34 -3.22
C ARG A 31 -2.33 -17.91 -3.58
N VAL A 32 -2.95 -17.36 -4.64
CA VAL A 32 -2.76 -15.97 -5.05
C VAL A 32 -3.18 -15.02 -3.93
N GLN A 33 -4.33 -15.27 -3.28
CA GLN A 33 -4.77 -14.51 -2.11
C GLN A 33 -3.75 -14.56 -0.97
N SER A 34 -3.31 -15.75 -0.56
CA SER A 34 -2.32 -15.92 0.52
C SER A 34 -1.02 -15.16 0.24
N VAL A 35 -0.52 -15.18 -1.00
CA VAL A 35 0.68 -14.43 -1.39
C VAL A 35 0.45 -12.92 -1.33
N CYS A 36 -0.76 -12.46 -1.67
CA CYS A 36 -1.12 -11.04 -1.55
C CYS A 36 -1.16 -10.61 -0.07
N ASP A 37 -1.72 -11.44 0.80
CA ASP A 37 -1.81 -11.19 2.25
C ASP A 37 -0.40 -11.10 2.86
N GLU A 38 0.48 -12.06 2.59
CA GLU A 38 1.87 -12.05 3.06
C GLU A 38 2.63 -10.79 2.64
N ARG A 39 2.43 -10.34 1.38
CA ARG A 39 3.09 -9.14 0.86
C ARG A 39 2.52 -7.87 1.48
N LEU A 40 1.22 -7.84 1.77
CA LEU A 40 0.58 -6.73 2.46
C LEU A 40 1.10 -6.63 3.89
N ASP A 41 1.18 -7.74 4.61
CA ASP A 41 1.72 -7.79 5.98
C ASP A 41 3.17 -7.32 6.03
N GLN A 42 4.01 -7.74 5.09
CA GLN A 42 5.38 -7.24 4.96
C GLN A 42 5.44 -5.73 4.71
N ALA A 43 4.55 -5.21 3.86
CA ALA A 43 4.48 -3.77 3.59
C ALA A 43 4.04 -2.97 4.82
N LEU A 44 3.07 -3.49 5.58
CA LEU A 44 2.59 -2.88 6.81
C LEU A 44 3.66 -2.92 7.91
N ALA A 45 4.39 -4.02 8.04
CA ALA A 45 5.50 -4.13 8.99
C ALA A 45 6.61 -3.11 8.68
N LEU A 46 7.03 -3.02 7.41
CA LEU A 46 8.04 -2.05 6.97
C LEU A 46 7.59 -0.60 7.20
N TRP A 47 6.32 -0.30 6.93
CA TRP A 47 5.77 1.02 7.22
C TRP A 47 5.77 1.33 8.72
N GLY A 48 5.38 0.35 9.55
CA GLY A 48 5.41 0.46 11.01
C GLY A 48 6.81 0.77 11.55
N GLU A 49 7.83 0.04 11.07
CA GLU A 49 9.24 0.28 11.42
C GLU A 49 9.70 1.67 10.95
N THR A 50 9.42 2.02 9.71
CA THR A 50 9.79 3.33 9.14
C THR A 50 9.18 4.47 9.93
N LYS A 51 7.89 4.37 10.30
CA LYS A 51 7.19 5.39 11.09
C LYS A 51 7.68 5.44 12.54
N GLY A 52 7.94 4.28 13.15
CA GLY A 52 8.28 4.16 14.57
C GLY A 52 9.72 4.56 14.89
N SER A 53 10.70 4.09 14.12
CA SER A 53 12.13 4.29 14.42
C SER A 53 12.85 5.12 13.35
N GLY A 54 12.59 4.83 12.07
CA GLY A 54 13.25 5.48 10.94
C GLY A 54 12.98 6.98 10.91
N LEU A 55 11.72 7.37 11.02
CA LEU A 55 11.29 8.77 11.03
C LEU A 55 11.82 9.52 12.25
N ALA A 56 11.85 8.89 13.42
CA ALA A 56 12.38 9.51 14.64
C ALA A 56 13.89 9.81 14.51
N THR A 57 14.64 8.84 13.97
CA THR A 57 16.07 8.98 13.68
C THR A 57 16.31 10.12 12.68
N LEU A 58 15.56 10.12 11.57
CA LEU A 58 15.65 11.16 10.56
C LEU A 58 15.31 12.55 11.12
N ASN A 59 14.21 12.65 11.89
CA ASN A 59 13.80 13.91 12.52
C ASN A 59 14.81 14.42 13.55
N THR A 60 15.58 13.53 14.18
CA THR A 60 16.67 13.92 15.08
C THR A 60 17.82 14.54 14.29
N ALA A 61 18.20 13.95 13.15
CA ALA A 61 19.21 14.52 12.26
C ALA A 61 18.77 15.87 11.65
N ILE A 62 17.50 15.96 11.21
CA ILE A 62 16.90 17.18 10.66
C ILE A 62 16.92 18.32 11.68
N ARG A 63 16.55 18.03 12.95
CA ARG A 63 16.65 19.02 14.03
C ARG A 63 18.08 19.45 14.31
N GLY A 64 19.04 18.52 14.29
CA GLY A 64 20.45 18.83 14.43
C GLY A 64 20.97 19.76 13.33
N ALA A 65 20.37 19.70 12.14
CA ALA A 65 20.65 20.59 11.01
C ALA A 65 19.88 21.93 11.06
N GLY A 66 19.10 22.19 12.11
CA GLY A 66 18.29 23.41 12.25
C GLY A 66 17.06 23.46 11.34
N LEU A 67 16.66 22.33 10.76
CA LEU A 67 15.50 22.21 9.88
C LEU A 67 14.25 21.73 10.64
N ASN A 68 13.09 21.95 10.03
CA ASN A 68 11.82 21.51 10.60
C ASN A 68 11.62 19.99 10.40
N PRO A 69 11.25 19.24 11.46
CA PRO A 69 10.96 17.81 11.37
C PRO A 69 9.84 17.48 10.37
N ILE A 70 9.93 16.30 9.79
CA ILE A 70 8.87 15.73 8.96
C ILE A 70 7.76 15.20 9.87
N ALA A 71 6.53 15.68 9.66
CA ALA A 71 5.33 15.17 10.32
C ALA A 71 4.51 14.35 9.32
N ILE A 72 4.09 13.15 9.71
CA ILE A 72 3.13 12.37 8.94
C ILE A 72 1.72 12.84 9.35
N PRO A 73 0.87 13.29 8.41
CA PRO A 73 -0.49 13.68 8.72
C PRO A 73 -1.31 12.51 9.30
N PRO A 74 -2.39 12.81 10.05
CA PRO A 74 -3.41 11.82 10.41
C PRO A 74 -3.97 11.13 9.15
N VAL A 75 -4.40 9.89 9.27
CA VAL A 75 -4.83 9.06 8.13
C VAL A 75 -6.01 9.69 7.38
N GLU A 76 -6.86 10.43 8.08
CA GLU A 76 -8.02 11.15 7.57
C GLU A 76 -7.64 12.29 6.61
N GLN A 77 -6.40 12.78 6.73
CA GLN A 77 -5.84 13.85 5.90
C GLN A 77 -4.98 13.31 4.75
N ILE A 78 -4.76 11.98 4.71
CA ILE A 78 -4.04 11.32 3.63
C ILE A 78 -5.06 10.85 2.60
N HIS A 79 -5.30 11.68 1.59
CA HIS A 79 -6.09 11.24 0.44
C HIS A 79 -5.22 10.35 -0.45
N ALA A 80 -5.63 9.09 -0.62
CA ALA A 80 -5.09 8.25 -1.69
C ALA A 80 -5.36 9.00 -3.00
N GLY A 81 -4.31 9.55 -3.62
CA GLY A 81 -4.45 10.28 -4.87
C GLY A 81 -5.25 9.44 -5.84
N GLY A 82 -6.47 9.92 -6.16
CA GLY A 82 -7.28 9.31 -7.21
C GLY A 82 -6.42 9.24 -8.46
N ALA A 83 -6.53 8.14 -9.20
CA ALA A 83 -5.94 8.06 -10.54
C ALA A 83 -6.29 9.37 -11.27
N SER A 84 -5.29 10.17 -11.63
CA SER A 84 -5.55 11.35 -12.46
C SER A 84 -6.37 10.86 -13.63
N PRO A 85 -7.60 11.37 -13.86
CA PRO A 85 -8.28 11.11 -15.11
C PRO A 85 -7.32 11.60 -16.18
N GLY A 86 -6.84 10.69 -17.03
CA GLY A 86 -5.95 11.04 -18.11
C GLY A 86 -6.61 12.15 -18.90
N THR A 87 -5.96 13.32 -18.96
CA THR A 87 -6.42 14.40 -19.83
C THR A 87 -6.39 13.84 -21.24
N GLU A 88 -7.57 13.54 -21.79
CA GLU A 88 -7.76 13.34 -23.21
C GLU A 88 -7.35 14.66 -23.87
N LEU A 89 -6.17 14.66 -24.49
CA LEU A 89 -5.71 15.79 -25.28
C LEU A 89 -6.42 15.71 -26.64
N PRO A 90 -6.95 16.83 -27.15
CA PRO A 90 -7.69 16.88 -28.41
C PRO A 90 -6.83 16.57 -29.64
#